data_AF-A0A0R1ZPN2-F1
#
_entry.id   AF-A0A0R1ZPN2-F1
#
_cell.length_a   1.000
_cell.length_b   1.000
_cell.length_c   1.000
_cell.angle_alpha   90.00
_cell.angle_beta   90.00
_cell.angle_gamma   90.00
#
_symmetry.space_group_name_H-M   'P 1'
#
loop_
_entity.id
_entity.type
_entity.pdbx_description
1 polymer ?
#
loop_
_entity_poly.entity_id
_entity_poly.type
_entity_poly.pdbx_seq_one_letter_code
_entity_poly.pdbx_strand_id
1 'polypeptide(L)'
;MNERERILDLVKKGILSSEEGLVLLENLAKQGKEPAGTPAEPEAPVKQPEEAAQPEAHDSALDELESKRAAAKTKLDTTTDELANLRRQIAANDEQIIVYDTMEDLDTLTPDKAEARLSLKGQNKELTAKATALEEERVNAKQELSDLERDLRKHQVHASFDKVLPDDWQEQVKSATADLGKTVSDATSQIGSIVKKTAKSVIDNVDWKDVTVRVPGIVTQRFTHTFNFEKNAATVVDVNVANGDVHFNTWDKDDIQVIANVRLFGKVEGDPFTAFSERSRIEADDDSFIFQVPNKRIEANLTISLPRREFDHLAARTLNGNINFEDIHGKDFFVKTTNGDLRFRNTHAVMLEAENVNGSVKAVDSALKTAVLSTVNGDTRFAGQSNSLKLTTVNGDAKVTISKPLASVAATSVNGDVKLALPLEQGISGHAKTRFGSIRSRMQDVKTPNKLMHTLDFDRPGATLATVNISTVTGDILLKDTDLNK
;
A
#
# COMPACT_ATOMS: atom_id res chain seq x y z
N MET A 1 4.22 25.61 46.77
CA MET A 1 3.55 25.62 45.46
C MET A 1 2.46 24.59 45.50
N ASN A 2 1.23 24.97 45.15
CA ASN A 2 0.11 24.04 45.06
C ASN A 2 0.38 23.05 43.91
N GLU A 3 0.12 21.75 44.07
CA GLU A 3 0.47 20.74 43.03
C GLU A 3 -0.20 21.05 41.69
N ARG A 4 -1.42 21.62 41.75
CA ARG A 4 -2.14 22.16 40.59
C ARG A 4 -1.40 23.28 39.87
N GLU A 5 -0.78 24.21 40.60
CA GLU A 5 0.00 25.30 40.00
C GLU A 5 1.29 24.78 39.38
N ARG A 6 1.91 23.76 39.98
CA ARG A 6 3.12 23.12 39.44
C ARG A 6 2.82 22.39 38.13
N ILE A 7 1.70 21.70 38.01
CA ILE A 7 1.27 21.04 36.77
C ILE A 7 0.99 22.08 35.67
N LEU A 8 0.30 23.18 36.00
CA LEU A 8 0.04 24.25 35.04
C LEU A 8 1.31 24.97 34.58
N ASP A 9 2.30 25.14 35.46
CA ASP A 9 3.60 25.73 35.10
C ASP A 9 4.43 24.79 34.20
N LEU A 10 4.32 23.48 34.41
CA LEU A 10 4.95 22.47 33.55
C LEU A 10 4.31 22.39 32.16
N VAL A 11 3.00 22.58 32.05
CA VAL A 11 2.29 22.69 30.76
C VAL A 11 2.66 24.00 30.03
N LYS A 12 2.72 25.13 30.75
CA LYS A 12 3.17 26.41 30.18
C LYS A 12 4.61 26.37 29.69
N LYS A 13 5.48 25.60 30.37
CA LYS A 13 6.87 25.37 29.96
C LYS A 13 7.00 24.32 28.84
N GLY A 14 5.90 23.73 28.39
CA GLY A 14 5.88 22.72 27.33
C GLY A 14 6.52 21.38 27.71
N ILE A 15 6.76 21.16 29.01
CA ILE A 15 7.35 19.93 29.54
C ILE A 15 6.28 18.84 29.65
N LEU A 16 5.04 19.24 29.93
CA LEU A 16 3.86 18.39 29.78
C LEU A 16 3.00 18.86 28.62
N SER A 17 2.49 17.90 27.84
CA SER A 17 1.40 18.19 26.92
C SER A 17 0.15 18.63 27.68
N SER A 18 -0.70 19.43 27.04
CA SER A 18 -1.97 19.87 27.63
C SER A 18 -2.86 18.69 28.05
N GLU A 19 -2.77 17.56 27.33
CA GLU A 19 -3.50 16.33 27.62
C GLU A 19 -2.97 15.64 28.89
N GLU A 20 -1.65 15.49 29.03
CA GLU A 20 -1.04 14.91 30.25
C GLU A 20 -1.28 15.80 31.48
N GLY A 21 -1.23 17.12 31.30
CA GLY A 21 -1.50 18.08 32.37
C GLY A 21 -2.94 17.99 32.86
N LEU A 22 -3.90 17.79 31.94
CA LEU A 22 -5.31 17.60 32.27
C LEU A 22 -5.55 16.29 33.02
N VAL A 23 -4.96 15.18 32.58
CA VAL A 23 -5.07 13.88 33.26
C VAL A 23 -4.49 13.94 34.68
N LEU A 24 -3.35 14.61 34.87
CA LEU A 24 -2.77 14.77 36.20
C LEU A 24 -3.63 15.64 37.12
N LEU A 25 -4.22 16.71 36.59
CA LEU A 25 -5.14 17.57 37.35
C LEU A 25 -6.45 16.86 37.70
N GLU A 26 -6.96 16.01 36.81
CA GLU A 26 -8.15 15.20 37.03
C GLU A 26 -7.90 14.13 38.11
N ASN A 27 -6.74 13.48 38.09
CA ASN A 27 -6.35 12.52 39.13
C ASN A 27 -6.14 13.19 40.48
N LEU A 28 -5.60 14.42 40.50
CA LEU A 28 -5.47 15.22 41.73
C LEU A 28 -6.83 15.63 42.31
N ALA A 29 -7.82 15.87 41.44
CA ALA A 29 -9.21 16.14 41.86
C ALA A 29 -9.92 14.87 42.39
N LYS A 30 -9.55 13.68 41.90
CA LYS A 30 -10.10 12.39 42.34
C LYS A 30 -9.51 11.91 43.68
N GLN A 31 -8.23 12.20 43.96
CA GLN A 31 -7.58 11.84 45.23
C GLN A 31 -8.11 12.60 46.47
N GLY A 32 -8.94 13.64 46.29
CA GLY A 32 -9.65 14.31 47.38
C GLY A 32 -10.86 13.54 47.93
N LYS A 33 -11.18 12.36 47.39
CA LYS A 33 -12.32 11.53 47.79
C LYS A 33 -11.95 10.05 47.90
N GLU A 34 -11.34 9.64 49.01
CA GLU A 34 -11.40 8.25 49.50
C GLU A 34 -11.54 8.20 51.04
N PRO A 35 -12.37 7.29 51.59
CA PRO A 35 -12.56 7.08 53.03
C PRO A 35 -11.64 6.00 53.59
N ALA A 36 -11.28 6.10 54.88
CA ALA A 36 -10.49 5.12 55.62
C ALA A 36 -11.36 4.23 56.54
N GLY A 37 -11.09 2.91 56.54
CA GLY A 37 -11.25 2.02 57.72
C GLY A 37 -12.45 1.05 57.79
N THR A 38 -12.14 -0.26 57.84
CA THR A 38 -12.94 -1.52 58.02
C THR A 38 -13.45 -1.77 59.48
N PRO A 39 -14.10 -2.91 59.86
CA PRO A 39 -15.25 -3.69 59.31
C PRO A 39 -16.30 -4.16 60.37
N ALA A 40 -17.55 -4.55 60.00
CA ALA A 40 -18.34 -5.68 60.59
C ALA A 40 -19.83 -5.74 60.12
N GLU A 41 -20.22 -6.94 59.67
CA GLU A 41 -21.51 -7.70 59.65
C GLU A 41 -22.95 -7.07 59.74
N PRO A 42 -24.00 -7.80 59.29
CA PRO A 42 -25.05 -7.28 58.42
C PRO A 42 -26.44 -7.17 59.09
N GLU A 43 -27.32 -6.30 58.59
CA GLU A 43 -28.78 -6.49 58.71
C GLU A 43 -29.58 -5.64 57.71
N ALA A 44 -30.72 -6.21 57.28
CA ALA A 44 -31.57 -5.75 56.18
C ALA A 44 -32.35 -4.44 56.49
N PRO A 45 -32.76 -3.66 55.46
CA PRO A 45 -33.30 -2.32 55.69
C PRO A 45 -34.83 -2.28 55.89
N VAL A 46 -35.26 -1.55 56.91
CA VAL A 46 -36.63 -1.04 57.12
C VAL A 46 -36.74 0.36 56.50
N LYS A 47 -37.87 0.66 55.84
CA LYS A 47 -38.15 1.88 55.07
C LYS A 47 -38.67 3.06 55.92
N GLN A 48 -38.24 4.27 55.50
CA GLN A 48 -38.93 5.59 55.38
C GLN A 48 -38.14 6.76 56.03
N PRO A 49 -38.26 8.03 55.59
CA PRO A 49 -38.80 8.58 54.33
C PRO A 49 -37.86 9.61 53.63
N GLU A 50 -38.30 10.05 52.46
CA GLU A 50 -37.67 10.97 51.50
C GLU A 50 -37.17 12.31 52.09
N GLU A 51 -35.92 12.65 51.76
CA GLU A 51 -35.50 14.03 51.53
C GLU A 51 -34.95 14.11 50.10
N ALA A 52 -35.49 15.06 49.33
CA ALA A 52 -35.47 15.11 47.88
C ALA A 52 -34.05 15.14 47.29
N ALA A 53 -33.68 14.06 46.60
CA ALA A 53 -32.65 14.10 45.58
C ALA A 53 -33.23 14.75 44.32
N GLN A 54 -32.68 15.91 43.96
CA GLN A 54 -32.84 16.44 42.60
C GLN A 54 -32.24 15.41 41.62
N PRO A 55 -32.93 15.05 40.53
CA PRO A 55 -32.40 14.11 39.57
C PRO A 55 -31.23 14.77 38.84
N GLU A 56 -30.04 14.18 38.89
CA GLU A 56 -29.02 14.47 37.90
C GLU A 56 -29.61 14.10 36.54
N ALA A 57 -29.65 15.08 35.63
CA ALA A 57 -30.20 14.92 34.31
C ALA A 57 -29.46 13.79 33.57
N HIS A 58 -30.10 12.63 33.44
CA HIS A 58 -29.72 11.61 32.48
C HIS A 58 -29.83 12.24 31.09
N ASP A 59 -28.69 12.52 30.46
CA ASP A 59 -28.65 13.14 29.14
C ASP A 59 -29.06 12.07 28.10
N SER A 60 -30.36 11.94 27.85
CA SER A 60 -30.94 10.95 26.93
C SER A 60 -30.32 10.99 25.53
N ALA A 61 -29.73 12.14 25.15
CA ALA A 61 -28.99 12.30 23.90
C ALA A 61 -27.65 11.53 23.86
N LEU A 62 -26.96 11.40 25.00
CA LEU A 62 -25.72 10.62 25.10
C LEU A 62 -26.01 9.12 25.01
N ASP A 63 -27.04 8.65 25.72
CA ASP A 63 -27.48 7.25 25.66
C ASP A 63 -27.91 6.86 24.23
N GLU A 64 -28.57 7.78 23.51
CA GLU A 64 -28.92 7.59 22.10
C GLU A 64 -27.70 7.54 21.16
N LEU A 65 -26.67 8.38 21.40
CA LEU A 65 -25.44 8.40 20.60
C LEU A 65 -24.58 7.15 20.83
N GLU A 66 -24.49 6.67 22.06
CA GLU A 66 -23.77 5.42 22.37
C GLU A 66 -24.46 4.20 21.76
N SER A 67 -25.79 4.17 21.79
CA SER A 67 -26.60 3.14 21.12
C SER A 67 -26.36 3.15 19.60
N LYS A 68 -26.35 4.32 18.97
CA LYS A 68 -26.02 4.49 17.55
C LYS A 68 -24.59 4.04 17.23
N ARG A 69 -23.60 4.35 18.09
CA ARG A 69 -22.20 3.90 17.93
C ARG A 69 -22.11 2.37 17.97
N ALA A 70 -22.79 1.74 18.93
CA ALA A 70 -22.79 0.28 19.06
C ALA A 70 -23.45 -0.40 17.84
N ALA A 71 -24.55 0.18 17.33
CA ALA A 71 -25.21 -0.31 16.12
C ALA A 71 -24.32 -0.15 14.87
N ALA A 72 -23.69 1.01 14.70
CA ALA A 72 -22.76 1.27 13.59
C ALA A 72 -21.55 0.34 13.62
N LYS A 73 -21.00 0.05 14.81
CA LYS A 73 -19.91 -0.89 15.01
C LYS A 73 -20.31 -2.31 14.64
N THR A 74 -21.47 -2.75 15.13
CA THR A 74 -22.01 -4.09 14.80
C THR A 74 -22.20 -4.23 13.29
N LYS A 75 -22.74 -3.20 12.62
CA LYS A 75 -22.90 -3.17 11.16
C LYS A 75 -21.56 -3.22 10.42
N LEU A 76 -20.53 -2.52 10.92
CA LEU A 76 -19.18 -2.56 10.36
C LEU A 76 -18.55 -3.95 10.47
N ASP A 77 -18.71 -4.60 11.62
CA ASP A 77 -18.18 -5.94 11.86
C ASP A 77 -18.91 -6.97 10.97
N THR A 78 -20.25 -6.94 10.90
CA THR A 78 -21.03 -7.85 10.05
C THR A 78 -20.72 -7.67 8.57
N THR A 79 -20.67 -6.43 8.08
CA THR A 79 -20.33 -6.16 6.67
C THR A 79 -18.90 -6.59 6.34
N THR A 80 -17.96 -6.46 7.28
CA THR A 80 -16.58 -6.94 7.10
C THR A 80 -16.52 -8.47 6.98
N ASP A 81 -17.26 -9.20 7.81
CA ASP A 81 -17.32 -10.67 7.77
C ASP A 81 -18.02 -11.19 6.50
N GLU A 82 -19.13 -10.57 6.08
CA GLU A 82 -19.84 -10.90 4.84
C GLU A 82 -18.95 -10.68 3.62
N LEU A 83 -18.21 -9.57 3.60
CA LEU A 83 -17.29 -9.23 2.53
C LEU A 83 -16.12 -10.23 2.48
N ALA A 84 -15.58 -10.64 3.62
CA ALA A 84 -14.57 -11.69 3.69
C ALA A 84 -15.10 -13.03 3.14
N ASN A 85 -16.35 -13.39 3.43
CA ASN A 85 -16.97 -14.61 2.91
C ASN A 85 -17.20 -14.55 1.39
N LEU A 86 -17.72 -13.42 0.88
CA LEU A 86 -17.87 -13.20 -0.57
C LEU A 86 -16.53 -13.27 -1.29
N ARG A 87 -15.47 -12.66 -0.74
CA ARG A 87 -14.12 -12.76 -1.30
C ARG A 87 -13.60 -14.19 -1.35
N ARG A 88 -13.86 -15.00 -0.32
CA ARG A 88 -13.50 -16.45 -0.34
C ARG A 88 -14.26 -17.21 -1.42
N GLN A 89 -15.54 -16.93 -1.62
CA GLN A 89 -16.34 -17.59 -2.67
C GLN A 89 -15.89 -17.18 -4.07
N ILE A 90 -15.63 -15.89 -4.29
CA ILE A 90 -15.07 -15.38 -5.56
C ILE A 90 -13.75 -16.07 -5.85
N ALA A 91 -12.83 -16.11 -4.87
CA ALA A 91 -11.54 -16.78 -5.01
C ALA A 91 -11.70 -18.27 -5.35
N ALA A 92 -12.54 -19.02 -4.63
CA ALA A 92 -12.75 -20.45 -4.89
C ALA A 92 -13.34 -20.72 -6.29
N ASN A 93 -14.24 -19.85 -6.76
CA ASN A 93 -14.80 -19.93 -8.10
C ASN A 93 -13.74 -19.57 -9.16
N ASP A 94 -12.92 -18.53 -8.90
CA ASP A 94 -11.82 -18.14 -9.79
C ASP A 94 -10.80 -19.26 -9.93
N GLU A 95 -10.48 -19.99 -8.85
CA GLU A 95 -9.63 -21.18 -8.90
C GLU A 95 -10.15 -22.23 -9.91
N GLN A 96 -11.46 -22.52 -9.89
CA GLN A 96 -12.08 -23.45 -10.82
C GLN A 96 -12.17 -22.90 -12.25
N ILE A 97 -12.46 -21.60 -12.40
CA ILE A 97 -12.46 -20.94 -13.71
C ILE A 97 -11.08 -21.03 -14.34
N ILE A 98 -10.02 -20.81 -13.58
CA ILE A 98 -8.63 -20.94 -14.04
C ILE A 98 -8.34 -22.37 -14.47
N VAL A 99 -8.81 -23.39 -13.74
CA VAL A 99 -8.70 -24.79 -14.16
C VAL A 99 -9.35 -24.99 -15.54
N TYR A 100 -10.50 -24.39 -15.79
CA TYR A 100 -11.20 -24.55 -17.06
C TYR A 100 -10.62 -23.70 -18.19
N ASP A 101 -10.20 -22.47 -17.91
CA ASP A 101 -9.49 -21.61 -18.86
C ASP A 101 -8.16 -22.27 -19.28
N THR A 102 -7.42 -22.86 -18.32
CA THR A 102 -6.22 -23.64 -18.64
C THR A 102 -6.54 -24.92 -19.42
N MET A 103 -7.67 -25.58 -19.18
CA MET A 103 -8.09 -26.72 -20.00
C MET A 103 -8.46 -26.31 -21.44
N GLU A 104 -9.09 -25.15 -21.64
CA GLU A 104 -9.39 -24.60 -22.98
C GLU A 104 -8.10 -24.23 -23.69
N ASP A 105 -7.25 -23.48 -22.98
CA ASP A 105 -5.88 -23.22 -23.34
C ASP A 105 -5.04 -24.50 -23.37
N LEU A 106 -5.58 -25.72 -23.29
CA LEU A 106 -4.83 -26.96 -23.54
C LEU A 106 -5.57 -27.90 -24.49
N ASP A 107 -6.67 -27.45 -25.10
CA ASP A 107 -7.54 -28.25 -25.97
C ASP A 107 -8.07 -29.52 -25.28
N THR A 108 -8.21 -29.45 -23.95
CA THR A 108 -8.67 -30.55 -23.09
C THR A 108 -10.00 -30.26 -22.39
N LEU A 109 -10.61 -29.10 -22.67
CA LEU A 109 -11.89 -28.70 -22.08
C LEU A 109 -13.05 -29.50 -22.68
N THR A 110 -13.80 -30.19 -21.83
CA THR A 110 -15.02 -30.89 -22.24
C THR A 110 -16.21 -29.92 -22.26
N PRO A 111 -17.28 -30.21 -23.06
CA PRO A 111 -18.48 -29.36 -23.11
C PRO A 111 -19.07 -29.06 -21.73
N ASP A 112 -19.22 -30.08 -20.87
CA ASP A 112 -19.75 -29.94 -19.52
C ASP A 112 -18.93 -28.96 -18.66
N LYS A 113 -17.60 -28.96 -18.82
CA LYS A 113 -16.70 -28.05 -18.09
C LYS A 113 -16.72 -26.64 -18.67
N ALA A 114 -16.94 -26.49 -19.97
CA ALA A 114 -17.14 -25.19 -20.60
C ALA A 114 -18.42 -24.52 -20.09
N GLU A 115 -19.50 -25.28 -19.90
CA GLU A 115 -20.74 -24.80 -19.29
C GLU A 115 -20.54 -24.44 -17.80
N ALA A 116 -19.86 -25.30 -17.04
CA ALA A 116 -19.52 -25.03 -15.64
C ALA A 116 -18.70 -23.74 -15.50
N ARG A 117 -17.74 -23.52 -16.40
CA ARG A 117 -16.94 -22.28 -16.45
C ARG A 117 -17.80 -21.04 -16.66
N LEU A 118 -18.73 -21.08 -17.62
CA LEU A 118 -19.63 -19.96 -17.89
C LEU A 118 -20.53 -19.67 -16.68
N SER A 119 -21.03 -20.71 -16.02
CA SER A 119 -21.80 -20.58 -14.78
C SER A 119 -21.00 -19.89 -13.68
N LEU A 120 -19.76 -20.35 -13.43
CA LEU A 120 -18.88 -19.74 -12.43
C LEU A 120 -18.52 -18.29 -12.76
N LYS A 121 -18.23 -17.96 -14.03
CA LYS A 121 -18.00 -16.56 -14.47
C LYS A 121 -19.23 -15.69 -14.20
N GLY A 122 -20.43 -16.22 -14.43
CA GLY A 122 -21.70 -15.55 -14.08
C GLY A 122 -21.84 -15.32 -12.58
N GLN A 123 -21.62 -16.36 -11.77
CA GLN A 123 -21.66 -16.27 -10.31
C GLN A 123 -20.65 -15.25 -9.77
N ASN A 124 -19.41 -15.24 -10.26
CA ASN A 124 -18.40 -14.29 -9.82
C ASN A 124 -18.71 -12.86 -10.20
N LYS A 125 -19.35 -12.63 -11.35
CA LYS A 125 -19.85 -11.29 -11.71
C LYS A 125 -20.88 -10.79 -10.69
N GLU A 126 -21.81 -11.65 -10.28
CA GLU A 126 -22.82 -11.31 -9.26
C GLU A 126 -22.20 -11.12 -7.86
N LEU A 127 -21.31 -12.02 -7.44
CA LEU A 127 -20.62 -11.94 -6.16
C LEU A 127 -19.73 -10.69 -6.08
N THR A 128 -19.07 -10.32 -7.18
CA THR A 128 -18.24 -9.11 -7.26
C THR A 128 -19.10 -7.85 -7.16
N ALA A 129 -20.27 -7.82 -7.81
CA ALA A 129 -21.22 -6.72 -7.67
C ALA A 129 -21.70 -6.57 -6.21
N LYS A 130 -22.02 -7.69 -5.55
CA LYS A 130 -22.39 -7.72 -4.12
C LYS A 130 -21.24 -7.26 -3.22
N ALA A 131 -20.02 -7.73 -3.46
CA ALA A 131 -18.84 -7.34 -2.68
C ALA A 131 -18.51 -5.85 -2.84
N THR A 132 -18.71 -5.29 -4.03
CA THR A 132 -18.51 -3.86 -4.30
C THR A 132 -19.53 -3.01 -3.55
N ALA A 133 -20.82 -3.40 -3.58
CA ALA A 133 -21.87 -2.72 -2.83
C ALA A 133 -21.63 -2.81 -1.31
N LEU A 134 -21.25 -3.99 -0.80
CA LEU A 134 -20.91 -4.18 0.61
C LEU A 134 -19.66 -3.42 1.05
N GLU A 135 -18.65 -3.26 0.18
CA GLU A 135 -17.49 -2.43 0.48
C GLU A 135 -17.88 -0.95 0.61
N GLU A 136 -18.78 -0.47 -0.24
CA GLU A 136 -19.34 0.89 -0.14
C GLU A 136 -20.12 1.07 1.18
N GLU A 137 -20.97 0.11 1.54
CA GLU A 137 -21.68 0.11 2.82
C GLU A 137 -20.73 0.07 4.03
N ARG A 138 -19.67 -0.75 3.96
CA ARG A 138 -18.64 -0.85 5.00
C ARG A 138 -17.89 0.47 5.17
N VAL A 139 -17.52 1.12 4.07
CA VAL A 139 -16.86 2.44 4.09
C VAL A 139 -17.79 3.49 4.71
N ASN A 140 -19.06 3.50 4.35
CA ASN A 140 -20.07 4.41 4.91
C ASN A 140 -20.30 4.13 6.41
N ALA A 141 -20.45 2.87 6.83
CA ALA A 141 -20.62 2.49 8.24
C ALA A 141 -19.39 2.86 9.08
N LYS A 142 -18.18 2.71 8.51
CA LYS A 142 -16.93 3.15 9.15
C LYS A 142 -16.90 4.67 9.32
N GLN A 143 -17.40 5.41 8.33
CA GLN A 143 -17.50 6.87 8.39
C GLN A 143 -18.52 7.32 9.44
N GLU A 144 -19.72 6.70 9.46
CA GLU A 144 -20.75 6.95 10.48
C GLU A 144 -20.23 6.69 11.89
N LEU A 145 -19.52 5.58 12.11
CA LEU A 145 -18.91 5.26 13.40
C LEU A 145 -17.89 6.31 13.83
N SER A 146 -17.03 6.76 12.91
CA SER A 146 -16.05 7.82 13.19
C SER A 146 -16.71 9.16 13.51
N ASP A 147 -17.80 9.51 12.83
CA ASP A 147 -18.55 10.74 13.10
C ASP A 147 -19.25 10.69 14.46
N LEU A 148 -19.88 9.54 14.80
CA LEU A 148 -20.49 9.30 16.11
C LEU A 148 -19.47 9.34 17.25
N GLU A 149 -18.28 8.77 17.06
CA GLU A 149 -17.19 8.87 18.04
C GLU A 149 -16.72 10.31 18.24
N ARG A 150 -16.66 11.09 17.16
CA ARG A 150 -16.33 12.51 17.22
C ARG A 150 -17.42 13.31 17.95
N ASP A 151 -18.69 13.01 17.72
CA ASP A 151 -19.80 13.71 18.36
C ASP A 151 -19.95 13.32 19.85
N LEU A 152 -19.71 12.06 20.22
CA LEU A 152 -19.57 11.64 21.61
C LEU A 152 -18.45 12.41 22.32
N ARG A 153 -17.28 12.53 21.66
CA ARG A 153 -16.16 13.32 22.18
C ARG A 153 -16.51 14.80 22.31
N LYS A 154 -17.25 15.36 21.35
CA LYS A 154 -17.75 16.75 21.44
C LYS A 154 -18.74 16.92 22.57
N HIS A 155 -19.67 16.00 22.84
CA HIS A 155 -20.61 16.13 23.95
C HIS A 155 -19.95 15.95 25.32
N GLN A 156 -18.98 15.03 25.46
CA GLN A 156 -18.13 14.94 26.65
C GLN A 156 -17.30 16.21 26.90
N VAL A 157 -16.88 16.89 25.83
CA VAL A 157 -16.12 18.15 25.91
C VAL A 157 -17.04 19.36 26.10
N HIS A 158 -18.19 19.47 25.43
CA HIS A 158 -19.12 20.60 25.52
C HIS A 158 -19.80 20.71 26.89
N ALA A 159 -20.08 19.59 27.58
CA ALA A 159 -20.56 19.62 28.97
C ALA A 159 -19.56 20.31 29.93
N SER A 160 -18.28 20.37 29.55
CA SER A 160 -17.21 21.05 30.30
C SER A 160 -16.91 22.47 29.79
N PHE A 161 -17.37 22.83 28.59
CA PHE A 161 -16.98 24.06 27.88
C PHE A 161 -18.05 25.18 27.89
N ASP A 162 -19.32 24.88 28.14
CA ASP A 162 -20.41 25.88 28.10
C ASP A 162 -20.38 26.93 29.24
N LYS A 163 -19.39 26.86 30.15
CA LYS A 163 -19.20 27.85 31.22
C LYS A 163 -18.28 29.01 30.85
N VAL A 164 -17.59 28.99 29.70
CA VAL A 164 -16.49 29.95 29.43
C VAL A 164 -16.33 30.24 27.92
N LEU A 165 -16.89 31.37 27.41
CA LEU A 165 -16.41 32.27 26.31
C LEU A 165 -17.35 32.59 25.10
N PRO A 166 -17.16 33.75 24.41
CA PRO A 166 -18.19 34.56 23.70
C PRO A 166 -18.20 34.53 22.14
N ASP A 167 -19.19 35.23 21.57
CA ASP A 167 -19.76 35.22 20.20
C ASP A 167 -18.85 35.37 18.95
N ASP A 168 -17.57 35.76 19.08
CA ASP A 168 -16.72 36.07 17.91
C ASP A 168 -16.27 34.84 17.09
N TRP A 169 -16.61 33.63 17.55
CA TRP A 169 -16.22 32.37 16.90
C TRP A 169 -17.16 31.90 15.78
N GLN A 170 -18.35 32.50 15.63
CA GLN A 170 -19.30 32.06 14.59
C GLN A 170 -18.97 32.57 13.18
N GLU A 171 -18.31 33.72 13.04
CA GLU A 171 -18.00 34.29 11.72
C GLU A 171 -16.83 33.57 11.02
N GLN A 172 -15.93 32.96 11.78
CA GLN A 172 -14.75 32.25 11.25
C GLN A 172 -15.06 30.87 10.64
N VAL A 173 -16.24 30.31 10.91
CA VAL A 173 -16.66 28.98 10.41
C VAL A 173 -17.30 29.05 9.03
N LYS A 174 -17.92 30.19 8.68
CA LYS A 174 -18.59 30.38 7.38
C LYS A 174 -17.62 30.56 6.20
N SER A 175 -16.38 30.97 6.46
CA SER A 175 -15.35 31.09 5.41
C SER A 175 -14.67 29.76 5.09
N ALA A 176 -14.63 28.81 6.02
CA ALA A 176 -13.99 27.50 5.87
C ALA A 176 -14.75 26.53 4.92
N THR A 177 -16.03 26.78 4.65
CA THR A 177 -16.85 25.97 3.72
C THR A 177 -16.73 26.40 2.26
N ALA A 178 -16.30 27.63 1.99
CA ALA A 178 -16.10 28.14 0.64
C ALA A 178 -14.83 27.59 -0.03
N ASP A 179 -13.80 27.26 0.76
CA ASP A 179 -12.53 26.70 0.25
C ASP A 179 -12.60 25.19 -0.06
N LEU A 180 -13.59 24.48 0.50
CA LEU A 180 -13.84 23.05 0.24
C LEU A 180 -14.25 22.75 -1.22
N GLY A 181 -14.83 23.73 -1.93
CA GLY A 181 -15.28 23.56 -3.32
C GLY A 181 -14.15 23.59 -4.36
N LYS A 182 -12.97 24.13 -4.04
CA LYS A 182 -11.86 24.29 -4.99
C LYS A 182 -10.82 23.16 -4.92
N THR A 183 -10.74 22.45 -3.79
CA THR A 183 -9.72 21.42 -3.53
C THR A 183 -10.01 20.02 -4.10
N VAL A 184 -11.11 19.85 -4.85
CA VAL A 184 -11.53 18.58 -5.49
C VAL A 184 -10.93 18.40 -6.90
N SER A 185 -10.36 19.45 -7.50
CA SER A 185 -9.83 19.40 -8.88
C SER A 185 -8.57 18.53 -9.05
N ASP A 186 -7.59 18.64 -8.13
CA ASP A 186 -6.22 18.25 -8.47
C ASP A 186 -5.85 16.81 -8.09
N ALA A 187 -6.55 16.21 -7.11
CA ALA A 187 -6.36 14.82 -6.75
C ALA A 187 -7.06 13.83 -7.71
N THR A 188 -8.03 14.30 -8.50
CA THR A 188 -8.93 13.45 -9.30
C THR A 188 -8.39 13.15 -10.70
N SER A 189 -7.55 14.03 -11.28
CA SER A 189 -6.98 13.84 -12.62
C SER A 189 -5.94 12.70 -12.68
N GLN A 190 -5.13 12.56 -11.62
CA GLN A 190 -4.13 11.49 -11.53
C GLN A 190 -4.77 10.14 -11.22
N ILE A 191 -5.74 10.11 -10.30
CA ILE A 191 -6.51 8.90 -9.95
C ILE A 191 -7.37 8.42 -11.13
N GLY A 192 -8.02 9.34 -11.85
CA GLY A 192 -8.88 9.00 -13.00
C GLY A 192 -8.13 8.36 -14.17
N SER A 193 -6.88 8.79 -14.42
CA SER A 193 -6.03 8.19 -15.46
C SER A 193 -5.55 6.77 -15.10
N ILE A 194 -5.34 6.50 -13.81
CA ILE A 194 -4.92 5.20 -13.29
C ILE A 194 -6.13 4.26 -13.29
N VAL A 195 -7.28 4.67 -12.74
CA VAL A 195 -8.52 3.87 -12.77
C VAL A 195 -8.94 3.53 -14.20
N LYS A 196 -8.80 4.46 -15.16
CA LYS A 196 -9.12 4.22 -16.58
C LYS A 196 -8.14 3.27 -17.29
N LYS A 197 -6.85 3.28 -16.91
CA LYS A 197 -5.83 2.34 -17.43
C LYS A 197 -5.95 0.96 -16.77
N THR A 198 -6.18 0.92 -15.46
CA THR A 198 -6.35 -0.28 -14.65
C THR A 198 -7.64 -1.01 -14.97
N ALA A 199 -8.78 -0.33 -15.17
CA ALA A 199 -10.02 -0.99 -15.58
C ALA A 199 -9.87 -1.73 -16.93
N LYS A 200 -9.04 -1.20 -17.84
CA LYS A 200 -8.75 -1.85 -19.13
C LYS A 200 -7.78 -3.04 -18.97
N SER A 201 -6.84 -2.98 -18.03
CA SER A 201 -5.83 -4.04 -17.81
C SER A 201 -6.22 -5.12 -16.80
N VAL A 202 -7.14 -4.83 -15.88
CA VAL A 202 -7.67 -5.78 -14.86
C VAL A 202 -8.77 -6.65 -15.44
N ILE A 203 -9.55 -6.15 -16.42
CA ILE A 203 -10.49 -6.98 -17.19
C ILE A 203 -9.73 -8.03 -18.02
N ASP A 204 -8.54 -7.70 -18.51
CA ASP A 204 -7.75 -8.60 -19.36
C ASP A 204 -6.80 -9.52 -18.57
N ASN A 205 -6.54 -9.25 -17.28
CA ASN A 205 -5.56 -9.99 -16.47
C ASN A 205 -6.04 -10.25 -15.01
N VAL A 206 -7.27 -10.71 -14.85
CA VAL A 206 -7.84 -11.10 -13.54
C VAL A 206 -6.87 -12.02 -12.78
N ASP A 207 -6.59 -11.63 -11.54
CA ASP A 207 -5.62 -12.15 -10.58
C ASP A 207 -5.53 -13.68 -10.52
N TRP A 208 -4.31 -14.21 -10.59
CA TRP A 208 -4.00 -15.64 -10.45
C TRP A 208 -3.17 -15.93 -9.19
N LYS A 209 -3.27 -15.07 -8.18
CA LYS A 209 -2.61 -15.31 -6.91
C LYS A 209 -3.26 -16.49 -6.20
N ASP A 210 -2.44 -17.51 -6.01
CA ASP A 210 -2.62 -18.71 -5.17
C ASP A 210 -3.19 -19.97 -5.80
N VAL A 211 -3.30 -20.04 -7.12
CA VAL A 211 -3.66 -21.32 -7.75
C VAL A 211 -2.43 -22.00 -8.34
N THR A 212 -1.72 -22.72 -7.48
CA THR A 212 -1.01 -23.93 -7.93
C THR A 212 -2.09 -24.94 -8.36
N VAL A 213 -2.78 -24.69 -9.48
CA VAL A 213 -3.69 -25.68 -10.04
C VAL A 213 -2.82 -26.81 -10.54
N ARG A 214 -2.61 -27.84 -9.72
CA ARG A 214 -2.33 -29.16 -10.26
C ARG A 214 -3.59 -29.60 -10.98
N VAL A 215 -3.68 -29.32 -12.27
CA VAL A 215 -4.81 -29.82 -13.05
C VAL A 215 -4.65 -31.34 -13.15
N PRO A 216 -5.51 -32.14 -12.50
CA PRO A 216 -5.37 -33.59 -12.52
C PRO A 216 -5.53 -34.10 -13.96
N GLY A 217 -4.55 -34.86 -14.46
CA GLY A 217 -4.59 -35.45 -15.80
C GLY A 217 -3.83 -34.70 -16.90
N ILE A 218 -3.15 -33.59 -16.59
CA ILE A 218 -2.33 -32.87 -17.58
C ILE A 218 -0.92 -33.43 -17.64
N VAL A 219 -0.55 -33.98 -18.80
CA VAL A 219 0.82 -34.40 -19.08
C VAL A 219 1.73 -33.17 -18.94
N THR A 220 2.73 -33.28 -18.08
CA THR A 220 3.71 -32.22 -17.86
C THR A 220 5.07 -32.75 -18.27
N GLN A 221 5.77 -32.01 -19.13
CA GLN A 221 7.13 -32.32 -19.53
C GLN A 221 8.07 -31.23 -19.01
N ARG A 222 9.30 -31.60 -18.65
CA ARG A 222 10.30 -30.68 -18.10
C ARG A 222 11.64 -30.92 -18.75
N PHE A 223 12.38 -29.83 -18.97
CA PHE A 223 13.78 -29.89 -19.36
C PHE A 223 14.51 -28.64 -18.84
N THR A 224 15.84 -28.73 -18.83
CA THR A 224 16.72 -27.59 -18.58
C THR A 224 17.61 -27.40 -19.80
N HIS A 225 17.79 -26.16 -20.23
CA HIS A 225 18.69 -25.83 -21.33
C HIS A 225 19.52 -24.59 -20.99
N THR A 226 20.78 -24.58 -21.42
CA THR A 226 21.68 -23.44 -21.27
C THR A 226 21.97 -22.84 -22.64
N PHE A 227 21.51 -21.62 -22.85
CA PHE A 227 21.85 -20.82 -24.03
C PHE A 227 23.10 -19.99 -23.72
N ASN A 228 24.10 -20.07 -24.59
CA ASN A 228 25.32 -19.26 -24.50
C ASN A 228 25.44 -18.42 -25.76
N PHE A 229 25.60 -17.11 -25.59
CA PHE A 229 25.83 -16.15 -26.65
C PHE A 229 27.23 -15.56 -26.44
N GLU A 230 28.20 -16.19 -27.08
CA GLU A 230 29.62 -15.87 -26.88
C GLU A 230 29.93 -14.44 -27.32
N LYS A 231 30.58 -13.67 -26.44
CA LYS A 231 31.05 -12.29 -26.69
C LYS A 231 29.99 -11.37 -27.32
N ASN A 232 28.72 -11.59 -27.00
CA ASN A 232 27.62 -10.80 -27.58
C ASN A 232 27.72 -9.33 -27.11
N ALA A 233 27.70 -8.38 -28.04
CA ALA A 233 27.91 -6.96 -27.76
C ALA A 233 26.62 -6.18 -27.38
N ALA A 234 25.45 -6.81 -27.41
CA ALA A 234 24.15 -6.13 -27.27
C ALA A 234 24.03 -5.27 -26.00
N THR A 235 23.63 -4.02 -26.17
CA THR A 235 23.30 -3.09 -25.08
C THR A 235 21.79 -2.93 -24.87
N VAL A 236 20.99 -3.48 -25.79
CA VAL A 236 19.52 -3.55 -25.71
C VAL A 236 19.11 -4.96 -25.31
N VAL A 237 18.41 -5.10 -24.20
CA VAL A 237 17.93 -6.39 -23.67
C VAL A 237 16.40 -6.34 -23.58
N ASP A 238 15.72 -7.29 -24.23
CA ASP A 238 14.26 -7.44 -24.15
C ASP A 238 13.88 -8.87 -23.75
N VAL A 239 13.36 -9.01 -22.54
CA VAL A 239 12.94 -10.29 -21.97
C VAL A 239 11.45 -10.26 -21.69
N ASN A 240 10.72 -11.23 -22.22
CA ASN A 240 9.28 -11.35 -21.99
C ASN A 240 8.92 -12.80 -21.69
N VAL A 241 8.39 -13.09 -20.51
CA VAL A 241 8.03 -14.46 -20.11
C VAL A 241 6.61 -14.46 -19.59
N ALA A 242 5.71 -15.23 -20.21
CA ALA A 242 4.34 -15.33 -19.71
C ALA A 242 4.31 -15.88 -18.28
N ASN A 243 4.91 -17.05 -18.05
CA ASN A 243 4.97 -17.67 -16.72
C ASN A 243 6.40 -18.08 -16.36
N GLY A 244 6.85 -17.73 -15.16
CA GLY A 244 8.16 -18.11 -14.63
C GLY A 244 8.93 -16.93 -14.08
N ASP A 245 9.81 -17.22 -13.13
CA ASP A 245 10.69 -16.22 -12.53
C ASP A 245 11.83 -15.85 -13.49
N VAL A 246 12.20 -14.57 -13.52
CA VAL A 246 13.36 -14.07 -14.27
C VAL A 246 14.34 -13.43 -13.31
N HIS A 247 15.58 -13.92 -13.33
CA HIS A 247 16.66 -13.42 -12.50
C HIS A 247 17.81 -12.91 -13.38
N PHE A 248 18.10 -11.62 -13.27
CA PHE A 248 19.25 -10.97 -13.91
C PHE A 248 20.38 -10.79 -12.91
N ASN A 249 21.56 -11.25 -13.28
CA ASN A 249 22.80 -11.03 -12.54
C ASN A 249 23.95 -10.68 -13.49
N THR A 250 25.03 -10.11 -12.96
CA THR A 250 26.28 -9.95 -13.72
C THR A 250 27.33 -10.99 -13.36
N TRP A 251 28.26 -11.22 -14.28
CA TRP A 251 29.38 -12.17 -14.13
C TRP A 251 30.63 -11.71 -14.88
N ASP A 252 31.75 -12.39 -14.64
CA ASP A 252 33.09 -11.97 -15.10
C ASP A 252 33.44 -12.43 -16.53
N LYS A 253 32.44 -12.84 -17.32
CA LYS A 253 32.61 -13.22 -18.73
C LYS A 253 31.96 -12.19 -19.65
N ASP A 254 32.47 -12.10 -20.87
CA ASP A 254 31.93 -11.25 -21.94
C ASP A 254 30.68 -11.85 -22.62
N ASP A 255 30.32 -13.08 -22.24
CA ASP A 255 29.20 -13.81 -22.82
C ASP A 255 27.88 -13.41 -22.14
N ILE A 256 26.77 -13.56 -22.86
CA ILE A 256 25.45 -13.63 -22.26
C ILE A 256 25.09 -15.11 -22.09
N GLN A 257 24.67 -15.51 -20.90
CA GLN A 257 24.19 -16.87 -20.62
C GLN A 257 22.77 -16.85 -20.09
N VAL A 258 21.93 -17.77 -20.60
CA VAL A 258 20.60 -18.03 -20.06
C VAL A 258 20.49 -19.49 -19.66
N ILE A 259 20.26 -19.73 -18.37
CA ILE A 259 19.84 -21.05 -17.87
C ILE A 259 18.31 -21.04 -17.78
N ALA A 260 17.66 -21.85 -18.62
CA ALA A 260 16.22 -21.95 -18.69
C ALA A 260 15.76 -23.29 -18.09
N ASN A 261 14.98 -23.24 -17.01
CA ASN A 261 14.27 -24.38 -16.44
C ASN A 261 12.82 -24.32 -16.90
N VAL A 262 12.48 -25.19 -17.85
CA VAL A 262 11.22 -25.11 -18.61
C VAL A 262 10.29 -26.25 -18.21
N ARG A 263 9.01 -25.90 -18.08
CA ARG A 263 7.91 -26.83 -17.89
C ARG A 263 6.84 -26.54 -18.93
N LEU A 264 6.51 -27.57 -19.71
CA LEU A 264 5.46 -27.53 -20.73
C LEU A 264 4.21 -28.19 -20.15
N PHE A 265 3.09 -27.49 -20.21
CA PHE A 265 1.79 -28.02 -19.84
C PHE A 265 1.05 -28.53 -21.07
N GLY A 266 0.52 -29.76 -20.99
CA GLY A 266 -0.20 -30.40 -22.08
C GLY A 266 0.65 -31.39 -22.86
N LYS A 267 -0.02 -32.08 -23.80
CA LYS A 267 0.67 -33.03 -24.68
C LYS A 267 1.46 -32.25 -25.73
N VAL A 268 2.73 -32.55 -25.82
CA VAL A 268 3.65 -31.98 -26.81
C VAL A 268 4.09 -33.12 -27.72
N GLU A 269 4.00 -32.90 -29.04
CA GLU A 269 4.52 -33.84 -30.03
C GLU A 269 6.03 -33.62 -30.21
N GLY A 270 6.79 -34.71 -30.25
CA GLY A 270 8.24 -34.65 -30.46
C GLY A 270 9.05 -34.30 -29.21
N ASP A 271 10.20 -33.68 -29.44
CA ASP A 271 11.16 -33.31 -28.39
C ASP A 271 10.72 -32.03 -27.64
N PRO A 272 10.73 -32.01 -26.29
CA PRO A 272 10.30 -30.85 -25.51
C PRO A 272 11.08 -29.57 -25.81
N PHE A 273 12.37 -29.65 -26.11
CA PHE A 273 13.17 -28.46 -26.42
C PHE A 273 12.78 -27.88 -27.77
N THR A 274 12.61 -28.70 -28.80
CA THR A 274 12.10 -28.24 -30.11
C THR A 274 10.75 -27.51 -29.98
N ALA A 275 9.82 -28.09 -29.23
CA ALA A 275 8.52 -27.48 -29.00
C ALA A 275 8.57 -26.16 -28.24
N PHE A 276 9.51 -26.02 -27.30
CA PHE A 276 9.79 -24.75 -26.63
C PHE A 276 10.36 -23.72 -27.61
N SER A 277 11.34 -24.10 -28.43
CA SER A 277 11.97 -23.22 -29.41
C SER A 277 10.98 -22.68 -30.44
N GLU A 278 10.06 -23.50 -30.95
CA GLU A 278 9.02 -23.09 -31.91
C GLU A 278 8.00 -22.08 -31.32
N ARG A 279 7.87 -22.05 -29.99
CA ARG A 279 6.91 -21.19 -29.25
C ARG A 279 7.60 -20.01 -28.57
N SER A 280 8.89 -19.83 -28.81
CA SER A 280 9.71 -18.78 -28.22
C SER A 280 10.41 -17.98 -29.32
N ARG A 281 10.74 -16.72 -29.04
CA ARG A 281 11.58 -15.89 -29.89
C ARG A 281 12.88 -15.61 -29.14
N ILE A 282 13.97 -16.18 -29.63
CA ILE A 282 15.30 -16.05 -29.05
C ILE A 282 16.23 -15.56 -30.16
N GLU A 283 16.61 -14.30 -30.08
CA GLU A 283 17.43 -13.63 -31.07
C GLU A 283 18.53 -12.86 -30.34
N ALA A 284 19.76 -12.94 -30.82
CA ALA A 284 20.88 -12.24 -30.24
C ALA A 284 21.83 -11.84 -31.35
N ASP A 285 21.99 -10.54 -31.54
CA ASP A 285 22.99 -9.93 -32.43
C ASP A 285 23.84 -8.93 -31.62
N ASP A 286 24.69 -8.17 -32.29
CA ASP A 286 25.61 -7.23 -31.61
C ASP A 286 24.89 -5.99 -31.06
N ASP A 287 23.64 -5.73 -31.45
CA ASP A 287 22.86 -4.58 -31.01
C ASP A 287 21.85 -4.96 -29.91
N SER A 288 21.18 -6.10 -30.09
CA SER A 288 20.03 -6.51 -29.29
C SER A 288 20.07 -7.98 -28.88
N PHE A 289 19.65 -8.21 -27.63
CA PHE A 289 19.42 -9.53 -27.04
C PHE A 289 17.94 -9.67 -26.67
N ILE A 290 17.26 -10.62 -27.30
CA ILE A 290 15.81 -10.82 -27.20
C ILE A 290 15.56 -12.25 -26.72
N PHE A 291 14.83 -12.38 -25.62
CA PHE A 291 14.41 -13.68 -25.07
C PHE A 291 12.94 -13.63 -24.67
N GLN A 292 12.07 -14.10 -25.56
CA GLN A 292 10.62 -14.02 -25.39
C GLN A 292 9.98 -15.41 -25.39
N VAL A 293 9.24 -15.72 -24.33
CA VAL A 293 8.42 -16.93 -24.15
C VAL A 293 6.99 -16.49 -23.84
N PRO A 294 6.23 -16.01 -24.85
CA PRO A 294 4.90 -15.42 -24.63
C PRO A 294 3.80 -16.46 -24.40
N ASN A 295 4.08 -17.75 -24.64
CA ASN A 295 3.07 -18.80 -24.55
C ASN A 295 2.73 -19.16 -23.10
N LYS A 296 1.46 -18.96 -22.70
CA LYS A 296 0.96 -19.25 -21.34
C LYS A 296 0.97 -20.75 -20.97
N ARG A 297 1.09 -21.67 -21.94
CA ARG A 297 1.27 -23.11 -21.69
C ARG A 297 2.70 -23.48 -21.28
N ILE A 298 3.61 -22.50 -21.23
CA ILE A 298 5.02 -22.68 -20.90
C ILE A 298 5.33 -21.90 -19.62
N GLU A 299 5.88 -22.59 -18.62
CA GLU A 299 6.55 -21.97 -17.48
C GLU A 299 8.06 -22.05 -17.71
N ALA A 300 8.72 -20.89 -17.80
CA ALA A 300 10.15 -20.77 -18.06
C ALA A 300 10.82 -19.94 -16.96
N ASN A 301 11.48 -20.62 -16.02
CA ASN A 301 12.28 -19.95 -15.00
C ASN A 301 13.68 -19.68 -15.56
N LEU A 302 14.04 -18.41 -15.68
CA LEU A 302 15.26 -17.95 -16.35
C LEU A 302 16.25 -17.36 -15.36
N THR A 303 17.50 -17.82 -15.43
CA THR A 303 18.66 -17.11 -14.85
C THR A 303 19.49 -16.56 -16.00
N ILE A 304 19.58 -15.24 -16.08
CA ILE A 304 20.23 -14.50 -17.17
C ILE A 304 21.47 -13.81 -16.60
N SER A 305 22.64 -14.35 -16.93
CA SER A 305 23.93 -13.80 -16.56
C SER A 305 24.47 -12.91 -17.67
N LEU A 306 24.62 -11.63 -17.36
CA LEU A 306 25.02 -10.56 -18.26
C LEU A 306 26.47 -10.13 -18.00
N PRO A 307 27.25 -9.74 -19.02
CA PRO A 307 28.58 -9.20 -18.81
C PRO A 307 28.55 -7.91 -17.98
N ARG A 308 29.62 -7.66 -17.21
CA ARG A 308 29.78 -6.42 -16.42
C ARG A 308 30.03 -5.22 -17.33
N ARG A 309 28.95 -4.61 -17.84
CA ARG A 309 28.96 -3.38 -18.62
C ARG A 309 27.68 -2.56 -18.39
N GLU A 310 27.64 -1.35 -18.94
CA GLU A 310 26.42 -0.54 -18.98
C GLU A 310 25.52 -0.96 -20.15
N PHE A 311 24.25 -1.23 -19.85
CA PHE A 311 23.21 -1.49 -20.87
C PHE A 311 22.45 -0.21 -21.20
N ASP A 312 22.19 0.05 -22.48
CA ASP A 312 21.46 1.23 -22.91
C ASP A 312 19.97 1.11 -22.59
N HIS A 313 19.39 -0.05 -22.87
CA HIS A 313 17.98 -0.31 -22.61
C HIS A 313 17.76 -1.73 -22.11
N LEU A 314 17.03 -1.87 -21.00
CA LEU A 314 16.63 -3.18 -20.48
C LEU A 314 15.12 -3.18 -20.24
N ALA A 315 14.42 -3.97 -21.06
CA ALA A 315 13.01 -4.26 -20.90
C ALA A 315 12.81 -5.69 -20.36
N ALA A 316 12.05 -5.83 -19.28
CA ALA A 316 11.69 -7.13 -18.73
C ALA A 316 10.20 -7.17 -18.40
N ARG A 317 9.47 -8.16 -18.93
CA ARG A 317 8.04 -8.31 -18.72
C ARG A 317 7.69 -9.72 -18.30
N THR A 318 6.84 -9.85 -17.28
CA THR A 318 6.18 -11.11 -16.95
C THR A 318 4.69 -10.94 -16.77
N LEU A 319 3.92 -12.00 -17.03
CA LEU A 319 2.53 -12.04 -16.61
C LEU A 319 2.43 -12.68 -15.22
N ASN A 320 3.09 -13.82 -15.02
CA ASN A 320 3.24 -14.49 -13.72
C ASN A 320 4.69 -14.83 -13.42
N GLY A 321 5.24 -14.27 -12.36
CA GLY A 321 6.59 -14.57 -11.90
C GLY A 321 7.31 -13.32 -11.43
N ASN A 322 8.25 -13.54 -10.53
CA ASN A 322 9.10 -12.49 -9.99
C ASN A 322 10.15 -12.06 -11.02
N ILE A 323 10.50 -10.78 -11.02
CA ILE A 323 11.65 -10.29 -11.77
C ILE A 323 12.65 -9.71 -10.77
N ASN A 324 13.86 -10.28 -10.76
CA ASN A 324 14.93 -9.89 -9.85
C ASN A 324 16.12 -9.36 -10.64
N PHE A 325 16.66 -8.22 -10.23
CA PHE A 325 17.92 -7.64 -10.71
C PHE A 325 18.93 -7.59 -9.58
N GLU A 326 20.11 -8.15 -9.81
CA GLU A 326 21.21 -8.14 -8.85
C GLU A 326 22.50 -7.65 -9.52
N ASP A 327 23.03 -6.52 -9.05
CA ASP A 327 24.32 -5.98 -9.51
C ASP A 327 24.35 -5.63 -11.01
N ILE A 328 23.36 -4.87 -11.47
CA ILE A 328 23.11 -4.55 -12.89
C ILE A 328 23.19 -3.04 -13.12
N HIS A 329 23.91 -2.62 -14.16
CA HIS A 329 24.19 -1.22 -14.47
C HIS A 329 23.69 -0.86 -15.88
N GLY A 330 23.13 0.35 -16.06
CA GLY A 330 22.71 0.82 -17.39
C GLY A 330 22.05 2.19 -17.40
N LYS A 331 21.31 2.50 -18.47
CA LYS A 331 20.62 3.79 -18.65
C LYS A 331 19.14 3.66 -18.36
N ASP A 332 18.38 2.97 -19.21
CA ASP A 332 16.90 2.96 -19.16
C ASP A 332 16.33 1.57 -18.89
N PHE A 333 15.75 1.38 -17.70
CA PHE A 333 15.15 0.10 -17.29
C PHE A 333 13.63 0.22 -17.24
N PHE A 334 12.96 -0.69 -17.94
CA PHE A 334 11.51 -0.78 -18.02
C PHE A 334 11.04 -2.17 -17.64
N VAL A 335 10.43 -2.30 -16.46
CA VAL A 335 10.12 -3.59 -15.88
C VAL A 335 8.66 -3.68 -15.51
N LYS A 336 7.98 -4.70 -16.03
CA LYS A 336 6.56 -4.91 -15.76
C LYS A 336 6.28 -6.33 -15.31
N THR A 337 5.45 -6.46 -14.29
CA THR A 337 4.81 -7.73 -13.98
C THR A 337 3.34 -7.52 -13.68
N THR A 338 2.51 -8.51 -13.98
CA THR A 338 1.13 -8.49 -13.49
C THR A 338 1.04 -9.15 -12.13
N ASN A 339 1.58 -10.37 -11.98
CA ASN A 339 1.53 -11.14 -10.74
C ASN A 339 2.94 -11.61 -10.36
N GLY A 340 3.52 -11.01 -9.33
CA GLY A 340 4.87 -11.32 -8.87
C GLY A 340 5.52 -10.12 -8.20
N ASP A 341 6.64 -10.32 -7.52
CA ASP A 341 7.44 -9.22 -6.98
C ASP A 341 8.46 -8.71 -8.01
N LEU A 342 8.70 -7.41 -8.01
CA LEU A 342 9.83 -6.78 -8.69
C LEU A 342 10.89 -6.39 -7.67
N ARG A 343 12.11 -6.88 -7.83
CA ARG A 343 13.21 -6.61 -6.90
C ARG A 343 14.46 -6.12 -7.63
N PHE A 344 14.99 -5.00 -7.19
CA PHE A 344 16.22 -4.39 -7.68
C PHE A 344 17.18 -4.26 -6.52
N ARG A 345 18.33 -4.93 -6.60
CA ARG A 345 19.39 -4.88 -5.59
C ARG A 345 20.69 -4.46 -6.24
N ASN A 346 21.35 -3.46 -5.67
CA ASN A 346 22.58 -2.90 -6.22
C ASN A 346 22.44 -2.49 -7.70
N THR A 347 21.33 -1.83 -8.05
CA THR A 347 21.06 -1.43 -9.43
C THR A 347 21.48 0.03 -9.65
N HIS A 348 22.25 0.27 -10.72
CA HIS A 348 22.70 1.60 -11.12
C HIS A 348 22.08 1.98 -12.46
N ALA A 349 21.21 2.99 -12.48
CA ALA A 349 20.54 3.40 -13.71
C ALA A 349 20.25 4.91 -13.81
N VAL A 350 20.08 5.40 -15.03
CA VAL A 350 19.59 6.78 -15.25
C VAL A 350 18.08 6.83 -15.00
N MET A 351 17.33 5.87 -15.52
CA MET A 351 15.88 5.79 -15.35
C MET A 351 15.47 4.35 -15.02
N LEU A 352 14.65 4.21 -13.98
CA LEU A 352 13.94 2.97 -13.67
C LEU A 352 12.44 3.24 -13.66
N GLU A 353 11.71 2.56 -14.54
CA GLU A 353 10.26 2.48 -14.50
C GLU A 353 9.85 1.04 -14.20
N ALA A 354 9.23 0.84 -13.03
CA ALA A 354 8.77 -0.47 -12.57
C ALA A 354 7.27 -0.42 -12.28
N GLU A 355 6.49 -1.17 -13.04
CA GLU A 355 5.04 -1.26 -12.89
C GLU A 355 4.61 -2.67 -12.50
N ASN A 356 3.73 -2.74 -11.52
CA ASN A 356 3.14 -3.98 -11.06
C ASN A 356 1.62 -3.82 -10.90
N VAL A 357 0.89 -4.94 -10.94
CA VAL A 357 -0.51 -4.98 -10.50
C VAL A 357 -0.57 -5.66 -9.15
N ASN A 358 -0.05 -6.88 -9.05
CA ASN A 358 -0.19 -7.74 -7.89
C ASN A 358 1.17 -8.24 -7.39
N GLY A 359 1.72 -7.49 -6.45
CA GLY A 359 2.99 -7.80 -5.80
C GLY A 359 3.71 -6.52 -5.39
N SER A 360 4.83 -6.69 -4.71
CA SER A 360 5.61 -5.56 -4.25
C SER A 360 6.64 -5.13 -5.29
N VAL A 361 6.99 -3.84 -5.27
CA VAL A 361 8.11 -3.29 -6.06
C VAL A 361 9.14 -2.74 -5.09
N LYS A 362 10.34 -3.30 -5.10
CA LYS A 362 11.39 -2.98 -4.13
C LYS A 362 12.71 -2.69 -4.85
N ALA A 363 13.24 -1.49 -4.67
CA ALA A 363 14.61 -1.12 -5.07
C ALA A 363 15.43 -0.78 -3.82
N VAL A 364 16.48 -1.54 -3.55
CA VAL A 364 17.32 -1.46 -2.35
C VAL A 364 18.79 -1.42 -2.77
N ASP A 365 19.60 -0.71 -1.99
CA ASP A 365 21.03 -0.50 -2.26
C ASP A 365 21.31 0.03 -3.67
N SER A 366 20.36 0.80 -4.23
CA SER A 366 20.37 1.20 -5.64
C SER A 366 20.69 2.69 -5.80
N ALA A 367 21.34 3.04 -6.91
CA ALA A 367 21.65 4.42 -7.29
C ALA A 367 21.00 4.75 -8.64
N LEU A 368 19.91 5.51 -8.60
CA LEU A 368 19.06 5.77 -9.76
C LEU A 368 18.95 7.28 -9.98
N LYS A 369 19.16 7.83 -11.18
CA LYS A 369 18.93 9.29 -11.35
C LYS A 369 17.44 9.62 -11.21
N THR A 370 16.58 8.85 -11.85
CA THR A 370 15.12 8.94 -11.74
C THR A 370 14.51 7.56 -11.53
N ALA A 371 13.56 7.41 -10.61
CA ALA A 371 12.80 6.17 -10.48
C ALA A 371 11.30 6.41 -10.32
N VAL A 372 10.50 5.61 -11.04
CA VAL A 372 9.05 5.53 -10.95
C VAL A 372 8.68 4.10 -10.60
N LEU A 373 8.21 3.88 -9.37
CA LEU A 373 7.83 2.56 -8.87
C LEU A 373 6.33 2.56 -8.58
N SER A 374 5.60 1.61 -9.16
CA SER A 374 4.15 1.54 -8.99
C SER A 374 3.63 0.12 -8.83
N THR A 375 2.62 -0.05 -7.99
CA THR A 375 1.84 -1.29 -7.87
C THR A 375 0.39 -0.98 -7.54
N VAL A 376 -0.54 -1.92 -7.78
CA VAL A 376 -1.92 -1.77 -7.32
C VAL A 376 -2.07 -2.44 -5.95
N ASN A 377 -1.69 -3.72 -5.84
CA ASN A 377 -1.82 -4.55 -4.65
C ASN A 377 -0.44 -5.01 -4.17
N GLY A 378 0.16 -4.21 -3.29
CA GLY A 378 1.46 -4.48 -2.70
C GLY A 378 2.19 -3.22 -2.25
N ASP A 379 3.36 -3.42 -1.65
CA ASP A 379 4.20 -2.33 -1.16
C ASP A 379 5.12 -1.80 -2.27
N THR A 380 5.35 -0.49 -2.26
CA THR A 380 6.47 0.13 -2.99
C THR A 380 7.56 0.52 -2.01
N ARG A 381 8.82 0.16 -2.29
CA ARG A 381 9.96 0.50 -1.43
C ARG A 381 11.15 0.98 -2.26
N PHE A 382 11.71 2.10 -1.86
CA PHE A 382 13.00 2.59 -2.34
C PHE A 382 13.94 2.83 -1.14
N ALA A 383 15.15 2.28 -1.20
CA ALA A 383 16.22 2.55 -0.25
C ALA A 383 17.55 2.72 -1.01
N GLY A 384 18.10 3.93 -1.03
CA GLY A 384 19.32 4.21 -1.80
C GLY A 384 19.51 5.68 -2.17
N GLN A 385 20.16 5.91 -3.31
CA GLN A 385 20.46 7.24 -3.84
C GLN A 385 19.59 7.52 -5.07
N SER A 386 18.90 8.66 -5.09
CA SER A 386 18.24 9.12 -6.31
C SER A 386 18.09 10.63 -6.35
N ASN A 387 18.00 11.21 -7.56
CA ASN A 387 17.72 12.63 -7.73
C ASN A 387 16.20 12.91 -7.79
N SER A 388 15.42 12.03 -8.44
CA SER A 388 13.96 12.14 -8.53
C SER A 388 13.27 10.80 -8.30
N LEU A 389 12.28 10.77 -7.42
CA LEU A 389 11.55 9.55 -7.05
C LEU A 389 10.05 9.77 -7.09
N LYS A 390 9.35 8.81 -7.70
CA LYS A 390 7.90 8.68 -7.61
C LYS A 390 7.53 7.25 -7.20
N LEU A 391 6.88 7.10 -6.05
CA LEU A 391 6.33 5.83 -5.57
C LEU A 391 4.81 5.91 -5.51
N THR A 392 4.12 4.90 -6.01
CA THR A 392 2.65 4.87 -6.00
C THR A 392 2.12 3.48 -5.70
N THR A 393 1.19 3.37 -4.75
CA THR A 393 0.43 2.14 -4.51
C THR A 393 -1.03 2.44 -4.23
N VAL A 394 -1.92 1.48 -4.49
CA VAL A 394 -3.33 1.59 -4.11
C VAL A 394 -3.55 0.87 -2.77
N ASN A 395 -3.22 -0.41 -2.69
CA ASN A 395 -3.41 -1.26 -1.52
C ASN A 395 -2.05 -1.75 -0.99
N GLY A 396 -1.32 -0.86 -0.32
CA GLY A 396 -0.06 -1.15 0.34
C GLY A 396 0.66 0.09 0.83
N ASP A 397 1.84 -0.09 1.40
CA ASP A 397 2.66 1.01 1.90
C ASP A 397 3.59 1.56 0.81
N ALA A 398 3.85 2.87 0.84
CA ALA A 398 4.96 3.49 0.12
C ALA A 398 6.09 3.84 1.10
N LYS A 399 7.27 3.24 0.93
CA LYS A 399 8.41 3.35 1.86
C LYS A 399 9.63 3.91 1.15
N VAL A 400 10.08 5.11 1.53
CA VAL A 400 11.24 5.78 0.95
C VAL A 400 12.31 5.99 2.02
N THR A 401 13.56 5.60 1.71
CA THR A 401 14.73 5.89 2.54
C THR A 401 15.86 6.40 1.66
N ILE A 402 16.27 7.64 1.88
CA ILE A 402 17.26 8.32 1.05
C ILE A 402 18.57 8.46 1.82
N SER A 403 19.67 8.04 1.19
CA SER A 403 21.01 8.10 1.80
C SER A 403 21.83 9.33 1.40
N LYS A 404 21.49 10.02 0.30
CA LYS A 404 22.13 11.26 -0.15
C LYS A 404 21.11 12.30 -0.63
N PRO A 405 21.42 13.61 -0.58
CA PRO A 405 20.48 14.64 -1.04
C PRO A 405 19.94 14.37 -2.45
N LEU A 406 18.66 14.66 -2.63
CA LEU A 406 17.87 14.52 -3.86
C LEU A 406 17.23 15.87 -4.24
N ALA A 407 16.66 15.95 -5.45
CA ALA A 407 15.89 17.11 -5.89
C ALA A 407 14.38 16.99 -5.60
N SER A 408 13.78 15.81 -5.79
CA SER A 408 12.33 15.64 -5.58
C SER A 408 11.89 14.23 -5.21
N VAL A 409 10.95 14.12 -4.29
CA VAL A 409 10.25 12.86 -3.97
C VAL A 409 8.75 13.06 -3.95
N ALA A 410 8.04 12.19 -4.64
CA ALA A 410 6.60 12.01 -4.55
C ALA A 410 6.29 10.58 -4.09
N ALA A 411 5.53 10.40 -3.02
CA ALA A 411 5.10 9.08 -2.59
C ALA A 411 3.62 9.09 -2.20
N THR A 412 2.85 8.19 -2.81
CA THR A 412 1.40 8.13 -2.67
C THR A 412 0.93 6.72 -2.37
N SER A 413 0.05 6.58 -1.38
CA SER A 413 -0.76 5.38 -1.17
C SER A 413 -2.25 5.75 -1.16
N VAL A 414 -3.16 4.83 -1.47
CA VAL A 414 -4.60 5.05 -1.22
C VAL A 414 -4.98 4.43 0.13
N ASN A 415 -4.67 3.15 0.32
CA ASN A 415 -5.09 2.32 1.45
C ASN A 415 -3.95 1.82 2.34
N GLY A 416 -2.83 2.55 2.40
CA GLY A 416 -1.71 2.22 3.28
C GLY A 416 -0.91 3.44 3.68
N ASP A 417 0.16 3.18 4.44
CA ASP A 417 0.98 4.23 5.01
C ASP A 417 1.97 4.78 3.99
N VAL A 418 2.39 6.02 4.19
CA VAL A 418 3.56 6.56 3.51
C VAL A 418 4.65 6.91 4.51
N LYS A 419 5.82 6.31 4.33
CA LYS A 419 6.96 6.38 5.25
C LYS A 419 8.15 7.00 4.51
N LEU A 420 8.62 8.15 4.97
CA LEU A 420 9.73 8.88 4.35
C LEU A 420 10.86 9.12 5.34
N ALA A 421 12.07 8.74 4.93
CA ALA A 421 13.32 9.10 5.61
C ALA A 421 14.24 9.88 4.66
N LEU A 422 14.67 11.07 5.08
CA LEU A 422 15.58 11.96 4.35
C LEU A 422 16.84 12.27 5.16
N PRO A 423 18.02 12.51 4.54
CA PRO A 423 19.23 12.92 5.27
C PRO A 423 19.02 14.19 6.08
N LEU A 424 19.55 14.26 7.31
CA LEU A 424 19.40 15.41 8.21
C LEU A 424 19.92 16.73 7.61
N GLU A 425 21.03 16.69 6.86
CA GLU A 425 21.67 17.88 6.29
C GLU A 425 20.95 18.44 5.05
N GLN A 426 19.96 17.73 4.52
CA GLN A 426 19.27 18.12 3.30
C GLN A 426 18.25 19.24 3.56
N GLY A 427 18.25 20.28 2.73
CA GLY A 427 17.17 21.28 2.72
C GLY A 427 15.88 20.66 2.18
N ILE A 428 14.74 20.96 2.79
CA ILE A 428 13.45 20.38 2.41
C ILE A 428 12.42 21.49 2.27
N SER A 429 11.58 21.40 1.25
CA SER A 429 10.27 22.04 1.20
C SER A 429 9.22 20.98 0.88
N GLY A 430 8.32 20.74 1.82
CA GLY A 430 7.48 19.55 1.83
C GLY A 430 6.02 19.83 2.12
N HIS A 431 5.17 19.05 1.45
CA HIS A 431 3.74 18.98 1.65
C HIS A 431 3.33 17.54 1.91
N ALA A 432 2.69 17.28 3.05
CA ALA A 432 2.13 16.00 3.44
C ALA A 432 0.62 16.11 3.66
N LYS A 433 -0.15 15.19 3.09
CA LYS A 433 -1.62 15.19 3.20
C LYS A 433 -2.20 13.80 3.36
N THR A 434 -3.00 13.60 4.40
CA THR A 434 -3.86 12.42 4.57
C THR A 434 -5.34 12.83 4.55
N ARG A 435 -6.29 11.90 4.42
CA ARG A 435 -7.73 12.21 4.57
C ARG A 435 -8.30 11.69 5.88
N PHE A 436 -7.95 10.47 6.26
CA PHE A 436 -8.48 9.81 7.45
C PHE A 436 -7.40 9.34 8.44
N GLY A 437 -6.13 9.39 8.06
CA GLY A 437 -5.02 9.04 8.94
C GLY A 437 -4.43 10.23 9.68
N SER A 438 -3.26 9.99 10.27
CA SER A 438 -2.47 10.96 11.02
C SER A 438 -1.13 11.25 10.35
N ILE A 439 -0.59 12.44 10.59
CA ILE A 439 0.76 12.82 10.14
C ILE A 439 1.66 12.91 11.37
N ARG A 440 2.71 12.08 11.41
CA ARG A 440 3.70 12.02 12.51
C ARG A 440 5.08 12.32 11.95
N SER A 441 5.74 13.33 12.50
CA SER A 441 7.10 13.69 12.12
C SER A 441 8.05 13.61 13.32
N ARG A 442 9.23 13.03 13.08
CA ARG A 442 10.40 13.05 13.96
C ARG A 442 11.61 13.69 13.28
N MET A 443 11.37 14.48 12.23
CA MET A 443 12.45 15.21 11.56
C MET A 443 12.94 16.37 12.45
N GLN A 444 14.25 16.55 12.50
CA GLN A 444 14.90 17.62 13.25
C GLN A 444 15.05 18.89 12.40
N ASP A 445 15.07 20.04 13.07
CA ASP A 445 15.28 21.37 12.48
C ASP A 445 14.27 21.75 11.39
N VAL A 446 13.04 21.25 11.51
CA VAL A 446 11.95 21.50 10.57
C VAL A 446 11.00 22.56 11.12
N LYS A 447 10.72 23.60 10.34
CA LYS A 447 9.63 24.55 10.56
C LYS A 447 8.36 24.01 9.94
N THR A 448 7.22 24.20 10.61
CA THR A 448 5.91 23.76 10.10
C THR A 448 5.00 24.98 9.88
N PRO A 449 5.12 25.70 8.75
CA PRO A 449 4.37 26.95 8.52
C PRO A 449 2.86 26.75 8.51
N ASN A 450 2.38 25.57 8.11
CA ASN A 450 0.98 25.20 8.13
C ASN A 450 0.83 23.79 8.69
N LYS A 451 0.12 23.65 9.80
CA LYS A 451 -0.12 22.37 10.47
C LYS A 451 -1.58 22.24 10.84
N LEU A 452 -2.29 21.42 10.09
CA LEU A 452 -3.66 21.01 10.33
C LEU A 452 -3.68 19.52 10.69
N MET A 453 -4.84 19.02 11.12
CA MET A 453 -5.00 17.61 11.51
C MET A 453 -4.58 16.62 10.41
N HIS A 454 -4.83 16.98 9.15
CA HIS A 454 -4.64 16.10 7.99
C HIS A 454 -3.72 16.67 6.90
N THR A 455 -3.12 17.84 7.14
CA THR A 455 -2.21 18.51 6.20
C THR A 455 -1.05 19.10 6.99
N LEU A 456 0.16 18.89 6.49
CA LEU A 456 1.39 19.42 7.07
C LEU A 456 2.28 19.97 5.96
N ASP A 457 2.52 21.28 6.01
CA ASP A 457 3.63 21.90 5.28
C ASP A 457 4.85 21.94 6.20
N PHE A 458 6.02 21.62 5.64
CA PHE A 458 7.25 21.53 6.42
C PHE A 458 8.47 21.96 5.62
N ASP A 459 9.30 22.80 6.24
CA ASP A 459 10.48 23.37 5.60
C ASP A 459 11.71 23.24 6.50
N ARG A 460 12.84 22.90 5.89
CA ARG A 460 14.16 22.93 6.52
C ARG A 460 15.14 23.63 5.58
N PRO A 461 15.85 24.68 6.01
CA PRO A 461 16.87 25.30 5.18
C PRO A 461 18.04 24.32 4.97
N GLY A 462 18.65 24.39 3.79
CA GLY A 462 19.84 23.61 3.48
C GLY A 462 20.41 24.02 2.13
N ALA A 463 21.66 23.64 1.84
CA ALA A 463 22.34 24.02 0.61
C ALA A 463 21.63 23.48 -0.65
N THR A 464 21.08 22.27 -0.56
CA THR A 464 20.28 21.63 -1.63
C THR A 464 18.85 21.43 -1.15
N LEU A 465 17.90 22.10 -1.79
CA LEU A 465 16.48 22.00 -1.47
C LEU A 465 15.83 20.83 -2.21
N ALA A 466 15.16 19.94 -1.49
CA ALA A 466 14.28 18.92 -2.05
C ALA A 466 12.81 19.32 -1.97
N THR A 467 12.09 19.13 -3.07
CA THR A 467 10.63 19.19 -3.10
C THR A 467 10.04 17.85 -2.67
N VAL A 468 9.21 17.85 -1.62
CA VAL A 468 8.64 16.63 -1.05
C VAL A 468 7.11 16.69 -1.14
N ASN A 469 6.50 15.72 -1.82
CA ASN A 469 5.03 15.60 -1.92
C ASN A 469 4.60 14.21 -1.45
N ILE A 470 3.91 14.14 -0.32
CA ILE A 470 3.54 12.87 0.30
C ILE A 470 2.04 12.83 0.54
N SER A 471 1.37 11.76 0.10
CA SER A 471 -0.08 11.66 0.29
C SER A 471 -0.59 10.26 0.57
N THR A 472 -1.62 10.17 1.40
CA THR A 472 -2.43 8.95 1.55
C THR A 472 -3.89 9.28 1.76
N VAL A 473 -4.81 8.35 1.53
CA VAL A 473 -6.23 8.56 1.83
C VAL A 473 -6.55 8.03 3.22
N THR A 474 -6.31 6.75 3.47
CA THR A 474 -6.72 6.10 4.72
C THR A 474 -5.57 5.81 5.69
N GLY A 475 -4.31 5.83 5.24
CA GLY A 475 -3.14 5.50 6.07
C GLY A 475 -2.49 6.68 6.78
N ASP A 476 -1.44 6.37 7.55
CA ASP A 476 -0.63 7.37 8.24
C ASP A 476 0.54 7.85 7.38
N ILE A 477 0.97 9.09 7.61
CA ILE A 477 2.22 9.63 7.07
C ILE A 477 3.26 9.71 8.18
N LEU A 478 4.40 9.04 7.96
CA LEU A 478 5.49 8.94 8.93
C LEU A 478 6.76 9.55 8.34
N LEU A 479 7.21 10.65 8.93
CA LEU A 479 8.38 11.41 8.49
C LEU A 479 9.50 11.28 9.53
N LYS A 480 10.73 10.99 9.09
CA LYS A 480 11.91 10.99 9.95
C LYS A 480 13.18 11.39 9.21
N ASP A 481 14.25 11.65 9.94
CA ASP A 481 15.59 11.70 9.35
C ASP A 481 16.13 10.28 9.09
N THR A 482 16.97 10.13 8.08
CA THR A 482 17.71 8.89 7.80
C THR A 482 18.85 8.76 8.80
N ASP A 483 18.92 7.61 9.47
CA ASP A 483 20.06 7.26 10.32
C ASP A 483 21.26 6.90 9.43
N LEU A 484 22.23 7.80 9.28
CA LEU A 484 23.42 7.58 8.42
C LEU A 484 24.44 6.59 9.04
N ASN A 485 24.25 6.19 10.30
CA ASN A 485 25.18 5.37 11.08
C ASN A 485 24.73 3.90 11.24
N LYS A 486 23.94 3.35 10.31
CA LYS A 486 23.55 1.93 10.31
C LYS A 486 23.73 1.27 8.96
#